data_AF-A0A369T3Z4-F1
#
_entry.id   AF-A0A369T3Z4-F1
#
_cell.length_a   1.000
_cell.length_b   1.000
_cell.length_c   1.000
_cell.angle_alpha   90.00
_cell.angle_beta   90.00
_cell.angle_gamma   90.00
#
_symmetry.space_group_name_H-M   'P 1'
#
loop_
_entity.id
_entity.type
_entity.pdbx_description
1 polymer ?
#
loop_
_entity_poly.entity_id
_entity_poly.type
_entity_poly.pdbx_seq_one_letter_code
_entity_poly.pdbx_strand_id
1 'polypeptide(L)'
;MSTVLLALSEALRTLSMAGDYLPEEKLSSIISDMAECYSSELDLAGSRAFLESFEIVRNAITSRPMSDEDELVVRIFAYNLRAMEERYGLDREAIEERFIRRINDTLGDDFTKLVIMFVRSIKGYADT
;
A
#
# COMPACT_ATOMS: atom_id res chain seq x y z
N MET A 1 0.18 -7.54 2.05
CA MET A 1 0.31 -6.06 2.12
C MET A 1 0.95 -5.47 0.89
N SER A 2 2.11 -6.01 0.47
CA SER A 2 2.86 -5.53 -0.71
C SER A 2 1.96 -5.29 -1.94
N THR A 3 1.11 -6.26 -2.28
CA THR A 3 0.14 -6.15 -3.38
C THR A 3 -0.88 -5.03 -3.20
N VAL A 4 -1.42 -4.85 -1.98
CA VAL A 4 -2.40 -3.80 -1.69
C VAL A 4 -1.76 -2.41 -1.81
N LEU A 5 -0.52 -2.27 -1.36
CA LEU A 5 0.20 -1.01 -1.46
C LEU A 5 0.47 -0.62 -2.93
N LEU A 6 0.90 -1.59 -3.75
CA LEU A 6 1.06 -1.38 -5.19
C LEU A 6 -0.28 -1.01 -5.84
N ALA A 7 -1.34 -1.75 -5.54
CA ALA A 7 -2.66 -1.48 -6.09
C ALA A 7 -3.20 -0.10 -5.69
N LEU A 8 -2.93 0.34 -4.45
CA LEU A 8 -3.26 1.68 -3.97
C LEU A 8 -2.49 2.75 -4.78
N SER A 9 -1.20 2.55 -5.01
CA SER A 9 -0.37 3.43 -5.85
C SER A 9 -0.93 3.58 -7.26
N GLU A 10 -1.26 2.47 -7.91
CA GLU A 10 -1.82 2.46 -9.27
C GLU A 10 -3.19 3.15 -9.32
N ALA A 11 -4.03 2.92 -8.32
CA ALA A 11 -5.34 3.58 -8.20
C ALA A 11 -5.19 5.10 -8.03
N LEU A 12 -4.23 5.55 -7.21
CA LEU A 12 -3.94 6.97 -6.99
C LEU A 12 -3.37 7.65 -8.23
N ARG A 13 -2.46 6.99 -8.96
CA ARG A 13 -1.94 7.47 -10.24
C ARG A 13 -3.09 7.62 -11.25
N THR A 14 -3.95 6.61 -11.34
CA THR A 14 -5.13 6.64 -12.22
C THR A 14 -6.06 7.80 -11.91
N LEU A 15 -6.35 8.06 -10.62
CA LEU A 15 -7.13 9.24 -10.22
C LEU A 15 -6.42 10.56 -10.55
N SER A 16 -5.11 10.64 -10.29
CA SER A 16 -4.32 11.84 -10.57
C SER A 16 -4.34 12.20 -12.06
N MET A 17 -4.34 11.20 -12.94
CA MET A 17 -4.49 11.39 -14.39
C MET A 17 -5.86 11.95 -14.80
N ALA A 18 -6.90 11.70 -14.00
CA ALA A 18 -8.23 12.29 -14.17
C ALA A 18 -8.37 13.68 -13.52
N GLY A 19 -7.35 14.15 -12.79
CA GLY A 19 -7.38 15.40 -12.04
C GLY A 19 -8.03 15.29 -10.65
N ASP A 20 -8.33 14.07 -10.20
CA ASP A 20 -8.97 13.80 -8.92
C ASP A 20 -7.94 13.42 -7.84
N TYR A 21 -8.17 13.86 -6.61
CA TYR A 21 -7.27 13.61 -5.49
C TYR A 21 -8.02 13.20 -4.23
N LEU A 22 -7.54 12.16 -3.57
CA LEU A 22 -8.08 11.70 -2.29
C LEU A 22 -7.51 12.48 -1.11
N PRO A 23 -8.26 12.67 -0.01
CA PRO A 23 -7.78 13.40 1.16
C PRO A 23 -6.49 12.82 1.74
N GLU A 24 -5.48 13.67 1.93
CA GLU A 24 -4.15 13.30 2.45
C GLU A 24 -4.22 12.62 3.82
N GLU A 25 -5.09 13.12 4.70
CA GLU A 25 -5.29 12.58 6.05
C GLU A 25 -5.78 11.13 6.01
N LYS A 26 -6.66 10.82 5.06
CA LYS A 26 -7.21 9.47 4.88
C LYS A 26 -6.17 8.51 4.33
N LEU A 27 -5.39 8.95 3.35
CA LEU A 27 -4.28 8.16 2.80
C LEU A 27 -3.20 7.92 3.86
N SER A 28 -2.82 8.96 4.59
CA SER A 28 -1.87 8.88 5.70
C SER A 28 -2.32 7.89 6.75
N SER A 29 -3.61 7.91 7.12
CA SER A 29 -4.16 6.95 8.09
C SER A 29 -3.99 5.51 7.63
N ILE A 30 -4.25 5.20 6.36
CA ILE A 30 -4.12 3.84 5.81
C ILE A 30 -2.65 3.37 5.88
N ILE A 31 -1.69 4.25 5.54
CA ILE A 31 -0.27 3.90 5.58
C ILE A 31 0.23 3.72 7.01
N SER A 32 -0.24 4.54 7.96
CA SER A 32 0.04 4.34 9.39
C SER A 32 -0.47 2.99 9.88
N ASP A 33 -1.70 2.61 9.52
CA ASP A 33 -2.25 1.30 9.91
C ASP A 33 -1.45 0.13 9.31
N MET A 34 -0.93 0.29 8.09
CA MET A 34 -0.02 -0.67 7.46
C MET A 34 1.28 -0.82 8.24
N ALA A 35 1.88 0.30 8.65
CA ALA A 35 3.10 0.31 9.46
C ALA A 35 2.89 -0.38 10.82
N GLU A 36 1.79 -0.06 11.50
CA GLU A 36 1.42 -0.66 12.79
C GLU A 36 1.22 -2.17 12.67
N CYS A 37 0.44 -2.62 11.67
CA CYS A 37 0.23 -4.04 11.39
C CYS A 37 1.55 -4.79 11.23
N TYR A 38 2.45 -4.28 10.41
CA TYR A 38 3.76 -4.89 10.19
C TYR A 38 4.63 -4.94 11.44
N SER A 39 4.63 -3.85 12.22
CA SER A 39 5.41 -3.79 13.46
C SER A 39 4.93 -4.83 14.49
N SER A 40 3.62 -5.10 14.53
CA SER A 40 3.03 -6.08 15.43
C SER A 40 3.28 -7.52 15.01
N GLU A 41 3.35 -7.79 13.70
CA GLU A 41 3.49 -9.15 13.16
C GLU A 41 4.94 -9.64 13.08
N LEU A 42 5.91 -8.74 12.92
CA LEU A 42 7.30 -9.14 12.67
C LEU A 42 8.21 -9.17 13.92
N ASP A 43 7.71 -8.77 15.11
CA ASP A 43 8.47 -8.68 16.38
C ASP A 43 9.91 -8.16 16.17
N LEU A 44 10.06 -7.12 15.36
CA LEU A 44 11.37 -6.61 14.96
C LEU A 44 11.96 -5.81 16.11
N ALA A 45 12.83 -6.47 16.90
CA ALA A 45 13.74 -5.80 17.81
C ALA A 45 14.60 -4.78 17.01
N GLY A 46 14.23 -3.50 17.05
CA GLY A 46 14.88 -2.43 16.26
C GLY A 46 14.04 -1.81 15.13
N SER A 47 12.71 -1.88 15.20
CA SER A 47 11.73 -1.42 14.19
C SER A 47 11.84 0.04 13.71
N ARG A 48 12.66 0.90 14.33
CA ARG A 48 12.70 2.34 14.03
C ARG A 48 13.03 2.64 12.57
N ALA A 49 14.09 2.05 12.02
CA ALA A 49 14.49 2.29 10.63
C ALA A 49 13.45 1.78 9.61
N PHE A 50 12.71 0.73 9.97
CA PHE A 50 11.66 0.18 9.14
C PHE A 50 10.37 1.03 9.21
N LEU A 51 10.00 1.52 10.40
CA LEU A 51 8.92 2.49 10.54
C LEU A 51 9.22 3.81 9.81
N GLU A 52 10.47 4.27 9.84
CA GLU A 52 10.93 5.43 9.05
C GLU A 52 10.77 5.21 7.54
N SER A 53 10.83 3.97 7.04
CA SER A 53 10.56 3.71 5.62
C SER A 53 9.08 3.82 5.22
N PHE A 54 8.14 3.62 6.16
CA PHE A 54 6.72 3.93 5.93
C PHE A 54 6.45 5.43 5.80
N GLU A 55 7.27 6.29 6.42
CA GLU A 55 7.19 7.75 6.25
C GLU A 55 7.48 8.17 4.81
N ILE A 56 8.51 7.56 4.21
CA ILE A 56 8.89 7.83 2.82
C ILE A 56 7.75 7.42 1.88
N VAL A 57 7.15 6.26 2.13
CA VAL A 57 6.01 5.75 1.36
C VAL A 57 4.78 6.62 1.55
N ARG A 58 4.53 7.09 2.77
CA ARG A 58 3.44 8.02 3.07
C ARG A 58 3.55 9.28 2.24
N ASN A 59 4.74 9.91 2.23
CA ASN A 59 5.00 11.11 1.43
C ASN A 59 4.80 10.87 -0.07
N ALA A 60 5.25 9.72 -0.58
CA ALA A 60 5.09 9.35 -1.98
C ALA A 60 3.61 9.13 -2.35
N ILE A 61 2.82 8.51 -1.47
CA ILE A 61 1.39 8.23 -1.69
C ILE A 61 0.52 9.47 -1.55
N THR A 62 0.94 10.45 -0.75
CA THR A 62 0.20 11.69 -0.56
C THR A 62 0.62 12.82 -1.51
N SER A 63 1.65 12.60 -2.33
CA SER A 63 2.10 13.61 -3.29
C SER A 63 1.04 13.89 -4.36
N ARG A 64 0.96 15.16 -4.79
CA ARG A 64 -0.07 15.64 -5.73
C ARG A 64 0.54 16.55 -6.79
N PRO A 65 0.61 16.12 -8.06
CA PRO A 65 0.35 14.76 -8.55
C PRO A 65 1.42 13.77 -8.06
N MET A 66 1.08 12.49 -8.05
CA MET A 66 2.07 11.43 -7.83
C MET A 66 3.08 11.42 -8.98
N SER A 67 4.36 11.64 -8.66
CA SER A 67 5.43 11.64 -9.67
C SER A 67 5.89 10.23 -10.02
N ASP A 68 6.64 10.09 -11.13
CA ASP A 68 7.27 8.81 -11.48
C ASP A 68 8.31 8.37 -10.42
N GLU A 69 8.94 9.31 -9.72
CA GLU A 69 9.85 9.01 -8.61
C GLU A 69 9.08 8.48 -7.38
N ASP A 70 7.93 9.07 -7.07
CA ASP A 70 7.06 8.60 -5.99
C ASP A 70 6.57 7.17 -6.27
N GLU A 71 6.17 6.88 -7.50
CA GLU A 71 5.76 5.53 -7.89
C GLU A 71 6.92 4.55 -7.72
N LEU A 72 8.12 4.92 -8.17
CA LEU A 72 9.30 4.07 -8.05
C LEU A 72 9.61 3.76 -6.57
N VAL A 73 9.48 4.74 -5.68
CA VAL A 73 9.62 4.56 -4.23
C VAL A 73 8.63 3.53 -3.71
N VAL A 74 7.34 3.67 -4.05
CA VAL A 74 6.30 2.74 -3.59
C VAL A 74 6.54 1.34 -4.14
N ARG A 75 6.98 1.21 -5.40
CA ARG A 75 7.30 -0.08 -6.03
C ARG A 75 8.47 -0.79 -5.37
N ILE A 76 9.57 -0.07 -5.11
CA ILE A 76 10.74 -0.63 -4.42
C ILE A 76 10.35 -1.07 -3.01
N PHE A 77 9.58 -0.24 -2.31
CA PHE A 77 9.14 -0.57 -0.97
C PHE A 77 8.23 -1.79 -0.94
N ALA A 78 7.24 -1.88 -1.82
CA ALA A 78 6.36 -3.03 -1.93
C ALA A 78 7.11 -4.32 -2.28
N TYR A 79 8.14 -4.24 -3.14
CA TYR A 79 9.02 -5.38 -3.43
C TYR A 79 9.74 -5.86 -2.15
N ASN A 80 10.30 -4.94 -1.37
CA ASN A 80 10.95 -5.28 -0.10
C ASN A 80 9.96 -5.85 0.93
N LEU A 81 8.74 -5.29 1.01
CA LEU A 81 7.67 -5.81 1.86
C LEU A 81 7.32 -7.25 1.47
N ARG A 82 7.22 -7.56 0.18
CA ARG A 82 6.92 -8.91 -0.31
C ARG A 82 7.99 -9.91 0.12
N ALA A 83 9.26 -9.57 -0.04
CA ALA A 83 10.36 -10.41 0.40
C ALA A 83 10.31 -10.69 1.91
N MET A 84 9.89 -9.71 2.71
CA MET A 84 9.67 -9.88 4.14
C MET A 84 8.46 -10.77 4.44
N GLU A 85 7.32 -10.57 3.77
CA GLU A 85 6.12 -11.42 3.93
C GLU A 85 6.47 -12.88 3.69
N GLU A 86 7.23 -13.15 2.62
CA GLU A 86 7.66 -14.51 2.24
C GLU A 86 8.65 -15.09 3.25
N ARG A 87 9.65 -14.29 3.68
CA ARG A 87 10.67 -14.73 4.64
C ARG A 87 10.08 -15.08 6.00
N TYR A 88 9.08 -14.31 6.46
CA TYR A 88 8.48 -14.47 7.77
C TYR A 88 7.18 -15.29 7.75
N GLY A 89 6.77 -15.78 6.57
CA GLY A 89 5.59 -16.63 6.43
C GLY A 89 4.28 -15.92 6.82
N LEU A 90 4.20 -14.61 6.55
CA LEU A 90 3.01 -13.82 6.88
C LEU A 90 1.82 -14.27 6.03
N ASP A 91 0.63 -14.28 6.64
CA ASP A 91 -0.62 -14.60 5.94
C ASP A 91 -1.03 -13.45 5.01
N ARG A 92 -0.52 -13.50 3.77
CA ARG A 92 -0.73 -12.46 2.76
C ARG A 92 -2.20 -12.25 2.42
N GLU A 93 -3.02 -13.29 2.46
CA GLU A 93 -4.45 -13.20 2.15
C GLU A 93 -5.20 -12.50 3.27
N ALA A 94 -4.95 -12.88 4.53
CA ALA A 94 -5.56 -12.21 5.68
C ALA A 94 -5.17 -10.74 5.77
N ILE A 95 -3.90 -10.42 5.52
CA ILE A 95 -3.41 -9.04 5.50
C ILE A 95 -4.06 -8.26 4.36
N GLU A 96 -4.15 -8.85 3.16
CA GLU A 96 -4.81 -8.20 2.03
C GLU A 96 -6.28 -7.88 2.34
N GLU A 97 -7.04 -8.86 2.83
CA GLU A 97 -8.44 -8.67 3.17
C GLU A 97 -8.62 -7.57 4.22
N ARG A 98 -7.77 -7.56 5.26
CA ARG A 98 -7.74 -6.52 6.28
C ARG A 98 -7.58 -5.12 5.68
N PHE A 99 -6.61 -4.93 4.78
CA PHE A 99 -6.35 -3.61 4.21
C PHE A 99 -7.33 -3.20 3.12
N ILE A 100 -7.91 -4.13 2.37
CA ILE A 100 -9.03 -3.84 1.47
C ILE A 100 -10.24 -3.34 2.26
N ARG A 101 -10.60 -3.99 3.37
CA ARG A 101 -11.67 -3.49 4.26
C ARG A 101 -11.34 -2.12 4.82
N ARG A 102 -10.09 -1.89 5.26
CA ARG A 102 -9.66 -0.60 5.78
C ARG A 102 -9.75 0.53 4.74
N ILE A 103 -9.38 0.25 3.49
CA ILE A 103 -9.53 1.18 2.36
C ILE A 103 -11.01 1.49 2.16
N ASN A 104 -11.89 0.49 2.18
CA ASN A 104 -13.33 0.69 2.06
C ASN A 104 -13.91 1.58 3.15
N ASP A 105 -13.57 1.31 4.40
CA ASP A 105 -14.08 2.07 5.54
C ASP A 105 -13.61 3.53 5.52
N THR A 106 -12.44 3.79 4.92
CA THR A 106 -11.80 5.11 4.95
C THR A 106 -12.12 5.94 3.69
N LEU A 107 -12.02 5.32 2.51
CA LEU A 107 -12.07 5.97 1.20
C LEU A 107 -13.34 5.66 0.40
N GLY A 108 -14.14 4.68 0.86
CA GLY A 108 -15.41 4.33 0.25
C GLY A 108 -15.33 3.21 -0.79
N ASP A 109 -16.49 2.67 -1.14
CA ASP A 109 -16.66 1.48 -1.98
C ASP A 109 -16.15 1.67 -3.41
N ASP A 110 -16.44 2.81 -4.04
CA ASP A 110 -16.05 3.06 -5.43
C ASP A 110 -14.53 3.05 -5.62
N PHE A 111 -13.80 3.73 -4.73
CA PHE A 111 -12.34 3.70 -4.76
C PHE A 111 -11.79 2.31 -4.42
N THR A 112 -12.42 1.61 -3.47
CA THR A 112 -12.02 0.25 -3.10
C THR A 112 -12.14 -0.72 -4.27
N LYS A 113 -13.21 -0.62 -5.07
CA LYS A 113 -13.38 -1.43 -6.28
C LYS A 113 -12.23 -1.22 -7.26
N LEU A 114 -11.78 0.03 -7.43
CA LEU A 114 -10.60 0.33 -8.26
C LEU A 114 -9.33 -0.33 -7.72
N VAL A 115 -9.09 -0.24 -6.41
CA VAL A 115 -7.96 -0.92 -5.76
C VAL A 115 -8.04 -2.44 -5.96
N ILE A 116 -9.21 -3.06 -5.77
CA ILE A 116 -9.42 -4.50 -5.96
C ILE A 116 -9.12 -4.92 -7.41
N MET A 117 -9.50 -4.11 -8.40
CA MET A 117 -9.16 -4.38 -9.80
C MET A 117 -7.65 -4.43 -10.02
N PHE A 118 -6.89 -3.49 -9.45
CA PHE A 118 -5.43 -3.50 -9.53
C PHE A 118 -4.80 -4.65 -8.75
N VAL A 119 -5.31 -5.00 -7.57
CA VAL A 119 -4.86 -6.20 -6.82
C VAL A 119 -4.97 -7.45 -7.68
N ARG A 120 -6.12 -7.65 -8.35
CA ARG A 120 -6.34 -8.80 -9.25
C ARG A 120 -5.40 -8.79 -10.44
N SER A 121 -5.17 -7.61 -11.04
CA SER A 121 -4.23 -7.45 -12.16
C SER A 121 -2.80 -7.84 -11.75
N ILE A 122 -2.32 -7.30 -10.62
CA ILE A 122 -0.96 -7.57 -10.11
C ILE A 122 -0.78 -9.06 -9.79
N LYS A 123 -1.79 -9.71 -9.22
CA LYS A 123 -1.76 -11.16 -8.95
C LYS A 123 -1.79 -11.99 -10.22
N GLY A 124 -2.65 -11.63 -11.19
CA GLY A 124 -2.76 -12.34 -12.47
C GLY A 124 -1.48 -12.34 -13.30
N TYR A 125 -0.62 -11.33 -13.13
CA TYR A 125 0.72 -11.28 -13.73
C TYR A 125 1.76 -12.14 -13.01
N ALA A 126 1.53 -12.56 -11.77
CA ALA A 126 2.46 -13.40 -11.02
C ALA A 126 2.30 -14.91 -11.31
N ASP A 127 1.21 -15.30 -11.97
CA ASP A 127 0.87 -16.69 -12.35
C ASP A 127 1.17 -17.00 -13.84
N THR A 128 1.82 -16.08 -14.56
CA THR A 128 2.30 -16.24 -15.95
C THR A 128 3.82 -16.14 -16.05
#